data_AF-A0A973F834-F1
#
_entry.id   AF-A0A973F834-F1
#
_cell.length_a   1.000
_cell.length_b   1.000
_cell.length_c   1.000
_cell.angle_alpha   90.00
_cell.angle_beta   90.00
_cell.angle_gamma   90.00
#
_symmetry.space_group_name_H-M   'P 1'
#
loop_
_entity.id
_entity.type
_entity.pdbx_description
1 polymer ?
#
loop_
_entity_poly.entity_id
_entity_poly.type
_entity_poly.pdbx_seq_one_letter_code
_entity_poly.pdbx_strand_id
1 'polypeptide(L)'
;MKNNEATTNNDICPKCGAPLGPVTQTPTGKNLRRCSKGSWNAETRQVEGCAYTKWLEAEPETLDEKCPKCGANLVLATTRFGKKMKKCSTSGWNKETKTATGCDYIQWLNGTKEELEELCPFCQAKLVLMTTSSGKKMKKCSTSGWDRVKKEATGCNYIQWLNDNPPFISDEEVPPPPEE
;
A
#
# COMPACT_ATOMS: atom_id res chain seq x y z
N MET A 1 12.14 -27.81 -31.38
CA MET A 1 11.79 -26.44 -30.96
C MET A 1 10.28 -26.29 -31.12
N LYS A 2 9.51 -26.54 -30.06
CA LYS A 2 8.05 -26.34 -30.05
C LYS A 2 7.79 -25.27 -29.00
N ASN A 3 7.76 -24.02 -29.43
CA ASN A 3 7.30 -22.93 -28.58
C ASN A 3 5.78 -22.99 -28.60
N ASN A 4 5.21 -23.50 -27.51
CA ASN A 4 3.78 -23.42 -27.23
C ASN A 4 3.43 -21.95 -26.97
N GLU A 5 3.07 -21.21 -28.01
CA GLU A 5 2.36 -19.94 -27.86
C GLU A 5 0.89 -20.23 -27.56
N ALA A 6 0.60 -20.51 -26.30
CA ALA A 6 -0.74 -20.37 -25.77
C ALA A 6 -1.02 -18.88 -25.54
N THR A 7 -1.34 -18.14 -26.61
CA THR A 7 -1.83 -16.77 -26.53
C THR A 7 -3.23 -16.81 -25.93
N THR A 8 -3.30 -16.77 -24.59
CA THR A 8 -4.57 -16.80 -23.87
C THR A 8 -5.43 -15.58 -24.24
N ASN A 9 -6.74 -15.79 -24.38
CA ASN A 9 -7.81 -14.81 -24.67
C ASN A 9 -7.92 -13.60 -23.68
N ASN A 10 -6.88 -13.32 -22.90
CA ASN A 10 -6.88 -12.41 -21.77
C ASN A 10 -6.38 -10.99 -22.11
N ASP A 11 -6.05 -10.76 -23.38
CA ASP A 11 -5.55 -9.50 -23.94
C ASP A 11 -6.64 -8.65 -24.61
N ILE A 12 -7.88 -9.13 -24.64
CA ILE A 12 -8.98 -8.44 -25.31
C ILE A 12 -9.85 -7.72 -24.27
N CYS A 13 -10.21 -6.47 -24.58
CA CYS A 13 -11.13 -5.68 -23.77
C CYS A 13 -12.56 -6.24 -23.89
N PRO A 14 -13.21 -6.66 -22.79
CA PRO A 14 -14.57 -7.22 -22.83
C PRO A 14 -15.64 -6.16 -23.12
N LYS A 15 -15.30 -4.86 -23.07
CA LYS A 15 -16.25 -3.77 -23.36
C LYS A 15 -16.29 -3.36 -24.83
N CYS A 16 -15.19 -3.45 -25.56
CA CYS A 16 -15.12 -2.93 -26.94
C CYS A 16 -14.36 -3.82 -27.93
N GLY A 17 -13.89 -4.99 -27.50
CA GLY A 17 -13.17 -5.96 -28.33
C GLY A 17 -11.77 -5.52 -28.77
N ALA A 18 -11.31 -4.33 -28.38
CA ALA A 18 -9.97 -3.85 -28.71
C ALA A 18 -8.88 -4.52 -27.83
N PRO A 19 -7.62 -4.59 -28.28
CA PRO A 19 -6.54 -5.13 -27.47
C PRO A 19 -6.27 -4.24 -26.24
N LEU A 20 -5.84 -4.84 -25.14
CA LEU A 20 -5.36 -4.15 -23.96
C LEU A 20 -3.94 -3.62 -24.21
N GLY A 21 -3.68 -2.39 -23.79
CA GLY A 21 -2.37 -1.77 -23.84
C GLY A 21 -1.34 -2.43 -22.90
N PRO A 22 -0.11 -1.87 -22.85
CA PRO A 22 0.97 -2.40 -22.02
C PRO A 22 0.65 -2.32 -20.53
N VAL A 23 1.41 -3.07 -19.73
CA VAL A 23 1.32 -3.01 -18.26
C VAL A 23 1.85 -1.66 -17.78
N THR A 24 1.04 -0.95 -17.00
CA THR A 24 1.42 0.30 -16.35
C THR A 24 1.35 0.12 -14.84
N GLN A 25 2.33 0.66 -14.12
CA GLN A 25 2.34 0.67 -12.66
C GLN A 25 1.74 1.98 -12.13
N THR A 26 0.85 1.89 -11.15
CA THR A 26 0.38 3.07 -10.41
C THR A 26 1.45 3.57 -9.43
N PRO A 27 1.37 4.82 -8.94
CA PRO A 27 2.26 5.29 -7.85
C PRO A 27 2.19 4.40 -6.60
N THR A 28 1.09 3.67 -6.41
CA THR A 28 0.90 2.71 -5.32
C THR A 28 1.50 1.32 -5.60
N GLY A 29 2.24 1.14 -6.69
CA GLY A 29 2.91 -0.11 -7.06
C GLY A 29 2.02 -1.16 -7.72
N LYS A 30 0.71 -0.92 -7.86
CA LYS A 30 -0.23 -1.86 -8.50
C LYS A 30 -0.12 -1.82 -10.02
N ASN A 31 -0.10 -3.01 -10.63
CA ASN A 31 -0.03 -3.19 -12.07
C ASN A 31 -1.43 -3.21 -12.69
N LEU A 32 -1.61 -2.51 -13.81
CA LEU A 32 -2.85 -2.47 -14.56
C LEU A 32 -2.60 -2.43 -16.06
N ARG A 33 -3.61 -2.81 -16.84
CA ARG A 33 -3.66 -2.64 -18.29
C ARG A 33 -4.91 -1.88 -18.67
N ARG A 34 -4.75 -0.79 -19.41
CA ARG A 34 -5.88 -0.01 -19.95
C ARG A 34 -6.26 -0.53 -21.34
N CYS A 35 -7.49 -0.29 -21.75
CA CYS A 35 -7.90 -0.52 -23.12
C CYS A 35 -7.11 0.37 -24.08
N SER A 36 -6.65 -0.16 -25.23
CA SER A 36 -5.94 0.63 -26.24
C SER A 36 -6.76 1.80 -26.81
N LYS A 37 -8.08 1.65 -26.91
CA LYS A 37 -9.02 2.71 -27.31
C LYS A 37 -9.39 3.70 -26.18
N GLY A 38 -8.74 3.62 -25.02
CA GLY A 38 -9.01 4.49 -23.88
C GLY A 38 -7.76 5.28 -23.51
N SER A 39 -7.85 6.61 -23.49
CA SER A 39 -6.76 7.49 -23.06
C SER A 39 -7.13 8.21 -21.77
N TRP A 40 -6.20 8.29 -20.82
CA TRP A 40 -6.38 9.06 -19.59
C TRP A 40 -6.01 10.51 -19.85
N ASN A 41 -6.95 11.43 -19.68
CA ASN A 41 -6.70 12.87 -19.73
C ASN A 41 -6.39 13.36 -18.30
N ALA A 42 -5.19 13.92 -18.11
CA ALA A 42 -4.71 14.37 -16.80
C ALA A 42 -5.39 15.67 -16.31
N GLU A 43 -5.78 16.54 -17.23
CA GLU A 43 -6.41 17.83 -16.92
C GLU A 43 -7.85 17.63 -16.43
N THR A 44 -8.63 16.81 -17.13
CA THR A 44 -10.02 16.53 -16.78
C THR A 44 -10.16 15.38 -15.77
N ARG A 45 -9.08 14.63 -15.52
CA ARG A 45 -9.06 13.41 -14.70
C ARG A 45 -10.12 12.39 -15.16
N GLN A 46 -10.36 12.33 -16.47
CA GLN A 46 -11.33 11.43 -17.09
C GLN A 46 -10.66 10.57 -18.16
N VAL A 47 -11.27 9.41 -18.45
CA VAL A 47 -10.85 8.56 -19.56
C VAL A 47 -11.69 8.91 -20.78
N GLU A 48 -11.02 9.35 -21.84
CA GLU A 48 -11.61 9.54 -23.15
C GLU A 48 -11.61 8.20 -23.91
N GLY A 49 -12.77 7.80 -24.45
CA GLY A 49 -12.95 6.52 -25.12
C GLY A 49 -13.32 5.38 -24.17
N CYS A 50 -12.64 4.23 -24.28
CA CYS A 50 -13.02 3.04 -23.48
C CYS A 50 -12.39 3.05 -22.07
N ALA A 51 -13.20 3.27 -21.04
CA ALA A 51 -12.78 3.30 -19.63
C ALA A 51 -12.46 1.92 -19.00
N TYR A 52 -12.25 0.87 -19.80
CA TYR A 52 -11.94 -0.45 -19.25
C TYR A 52 -10.49 -0.51 -18.74
N THR A 53 -10.34 -0.93 -17.49
CA THR A 53 -9.04 -1.19 -16.84
C THR A 53 -9.04 -2.59 -16.25
N LYS A 54 -8.03 -3.38 -16.62
CA LYS A 54 -7.77 -4.69 -16.04
C LYS A 54 -6.65 -4.56 -15.01
N TRP A 55 -6.97 -4.86 -13.76
CA TRP A 55 -5.96 -4.93 -12.70
C TRP A 55 -5.26 -6.29 -12.74
N LEU A 56 -3.94 -6.27 -12.65
CA LEU A 56 -3.13 -7.47 -12.53
C LEU A 56 -2.86 -7.72 -11.06
N GLU A 57 -3.02 -8.97 -10.63
CA GLU A 57 -2.65 -9.37 -9.27
C GLU A 57 -1.13 -9.30 -9.13
N ALA A 58 -0.66 -8.68 -8.05
CA ALA A 58 0.76 -8.69 -7.74
C ALA A 58 1.14 -10.10 -7.29
N GLU A 59 2.20 -10.65 -7.90
CA GLU A 59 2.74 -11.93 -7.46
C GLU A 59 3.25 -11.78 -6.01
N PRO A 60 2.89 -12.73 -5.14
CA PRO A 60 3.20 -12.60 -3.73
C PRO A 60 4.67 -13.01 -3.49
N GLU A 61 5.42 -12.15 -2.80
CA GLU A 61 6.85 -12.34 -2.56
C GLU A 61 7.07 -13.42 -1.49
N THR A 62 7.83 -14.47 -1.82
CA THR A 62 8.18 -15.53 -0.87
C THR A 62 9.29 -15.09 0.06
N LEU A 63 9.12 -15.27 1.36
CA LEU A 63 10.11 -14.98 2.38
C LEU A 63 10.85 -16.26 2.77
N ASP A 64 12.10 -16.11 3.21
CA ASP A 64 12.92 -17.21 3.75
C ASP A 64 12.50 -17.66 5.15
N GLU A 65 11.63 -16.90 5.81
CA GLU A 65 11.07 -17.24 7.13
C GLU A 65 10.12 -18.43 7.04
N LYS A 66 10.24 -19.36 7.98
CA LYS A 66 9.40 -20.57 8.05
C LYS A 66 8.14 -20.32 8.89
N CYS A 67 7.05 -20.94 8.47
CA CYS A 67 5.79 -20.92 9.19
C CYS A 67 5.92 -21.72 10.50
N PRO A 68 5.57 -21.14 11.66
CA PRO A 68 5.70 -21.82 12.94
C PRO A 68 4.73 -23.01 13.13
N LYS A 69 3.68 -23.12 12.29
CA LYS A 69 2.70 -24.20 12.37
C LYS A 69 3.05 -25.43 11.52
N CYS A 70 3.68 -25.23 10.35
CA CYS A 70 3.89 -26.31 9.38
C CYS A 70 5.29 -26.35 8.75
N GLY A 71 6.18 -25.41 9.09
CA GLY A 71 7.55 -25.36 8.57
C GLY A 71 7.67 -24.93 7.10
N ALA A 72 6.58 -24.70 6.38
CA ALA A 72 6.62 -24.18 5.01
C ALA A 72 7.02 -22.70 4.95
N ASN A 73 7.46 -22.20 3.80
CA ASN A 73 7.85 -20.79 3.64
C ASN A 73 6.67 -19.84 3.88
N LEU A 74 6.97 -18.66 4.45
CA LEU A 74 6.02 -17.56 4.53
C LEU A 74 6.03 -16.74 3.24
N VAL A 75 4.93 -16.05 3.00
CA VAL A 75 4.72 -15.23 1.82
C VAL A 75 4.17 -13.88 2.26
N LEU A 76 4.75 -12.79 1.74
CA LEU A 76 4.26 -11.44 1.97
C LEU A 76 3.10 -11.16 1.03
N ALA A 77 1.91 -11.00 1.60
CA ALA A 77 0.72 -10.65 0.87
C ALA A 77 0.26 -9.24 1.27
N THR A 78 -0.21 -8.48 0.28
CA THR A 78 -0.87 -7.20 0.50
C THR A 78 -2.34 -7.34 0.15
N THR A 79 -3.21 -6.98 1.09
CA THR A 79 -4.66 -6.99 0.87
C THR A 79 -5.09 -5.90 -0.10
N ARG A 80 -6.32 -5.98 -0.62
CA ARG A 80 -6.89 -4.92 -1.49
C ARG A 80 -6.80 -3.51 -0.89
N PHE A 81 -6.87 -3.43 0.45
CA PHE A 81 -6.82 -2.22 1.25
C PHE A 81 -5.39 -1.77 1.61
N GLY A 82 -4.36 -2.43 1.08
CA GLY A 82 -2.96 -2.05 1.32
C GLY A 82 -2.38 -2.51 2.66
N LYS A 83 -3.10 -3.29 3.46
CA LYS A 83 -2.55 -3.91 4.68
C LYS A 83 -1.65 -5.08 4.30
N LYS A 84 -0.44 -5.11 4.87
CA LYS A 84 0.55 -6.17 4.67
C LYS A 84 0.41 -7.27 5.71
N MET A 85 0.55 -8.52 5.30
CA MET A 85 0.54 -9.68 6.18
C MET A 85 1.49 -10.75 5.68
N LYS A 86 2.06 -11.53 6.60
CA LYS A 86 2.75 -12.77 6.30
C LYS A 86 1.75 -13.91 6.39
N LYS A 87 1.58 -14.68 5.31
CA LYS A 87 0.74 -15.88 5.29
C LYS A 87 1.58 -17.10 4.96
N CYS A 88 1.14 -18.27 5.36
CA CYS A 88 1.81 -19.51 4.95
C CYS A 88 1.67 -19.73 3.43
N SER A 89 2.71 -20.23 2.76
CA SER A 89 2.65 -20.59 1.34
C SER A 89 1.59 -21.65 1.03
N THR A 90 1.30 -22.55 1.98
CA THR A 90 0.26 -23.59 1.85
C THR A 90 -1.14 -23.09 2.19
N SER A 91 -1.29 -21.80 2.55
CA SER A 91 -2.61 -21.24 2.83
C SER A 91 -3.42 -21.06 1.54
N GLY A 92 -4.57 -21.72 1.48
CA GLY A 92 -5.51 -21.69 0.37
C GLY A 92 -6.92 -21.30 0.83
N TRP A 93 -7.70 -20.73 -0.08
CA TRP A 93 -9.12 -20.49 0.12
C TRP A 93 -9.89 -21.18 -1.00
N ASN A 94 -10.73 -22.16 -0.66
CA ASN A 94 -11.61 -22.78 -1.64
C ASN A 94 -12.85 -21.89 -1.81
N LYS A 95 -13.01 -21.33 -3.02
CA LYS A 95 -14.10 -20.39 -3.35
C LYS A 95 -15.47 -21.06 -3.35
N GLU A 96 -15.55 -22.33 -3.72
CA GLU A 96 -16.82 -23.08 -3.85
C GLU A 96 -17.38 -23.41 -2.47
N THR A 97 -16.55 -23.99 -1.60
CA THR A 97 -16.94 -24.40 -0.24
C THR A 97 -16.83 -23.27 0.78
N LYS A 98 -16.19 -22.15 0.42
CA LYS A 98 -15.89 -21.03 1.32
C LYS A 98 -15.16 -21.49 2.59
N THR A 99 -14.21 -22.40 2.44
CA THR A 99 -13.39 -22.92 3.54
C THR A 99 -11.92 -22.63 3.31
N ALA A 100 -11.20 -22.39 4.41
CA ALA A 100 -9.75 -22.34 4.40
C ALA A 100 -9.22 -23.75 4.16
N THR A 101 -8.34 -23.91 3.18
CA THR A 101 -7.65 -25.17 2.85
C THR A 101 -6.17 -24.99 3.18
N GLY A 102 -5.55 -25.98 3.82
CA GLY A 102 -4.14 -25.92 4.19
C GLY A 102 -3.87 -25.22 5.52
N CYS A 103 -2.73 -24.53 5.64
CA CYS A 103 -2.31 -23.87 6.87
C CYS A 103 -3.02 -22.52 7.06
N ASP A 104 -3.54 -22.29 8.25
CA ASP A 104 -4.29 -21.09 8.66
C ASP A 104 -3.40 -19.97 9.23
N TYR A 105 -2.07 -20.12 9.16
CA TYR A 105 -1.15 -19.13 9.73
C TYR A 105 -1.18 -17.81 8.97
N ILE A 106 -1.57 -16.74 9.68
CA ILE A 106 -1.57 -15.36 9.21
C ILE A 106 -1.01 -14.47 10.32
N GLN A 107 -0.04 -13.64 9.97
CA GLN A 107 0.53 -12.63 10.87
C GLN A 107 0.43 -11.25 10.21
N TRP A 108 -0.28 -10.32 10.85
CA TRP A 108 -0.39 -8.95 10.38
C TRP A 108 0.85 -8.14 10.71
N LEU A 109 1.35 -7.40 9.73
CA LEU A 109 2.42 -6.43 9.95
C LEU A 109 1.78 -5.11 10.38
N ASN A 110 1.89 -4.80 11.67
CA ASN A 110 1.42 -3.54 12.23
C ASN A 110 2.47 -2.43 12.03
N GLY A 111 2.04 -1.19 12.21
CA GLY A 111 2.95 -0.05 12.27
C GLY A 111 3.89 -0.12 13.47
N THR A 112 5.12 0.39 13.33
CA THR A 112 6.05 0.53 14.45
C THR A 112 5.66 1.73 15.31
N LYS A 113 5.89 1.60 16.62
CA LYS A 113 5.72 2.68 17.60
C LYS A 113 7.05 2.88 18.30
N GLU A 114 7.55 4.11 18.29
CA GLU A 114 8.82 4.50 18.90
C GLU A 114 8.55 5.69 19.82
N GLU A 115 9.02 5.64 21.06
CA GLU A 115 8.85 6.73 22.01
C GLU A 115 9.90 7.81 21.72
N LEU A 116 9.45 9.08 21.70
CA LEU A 116 10.31 10.25 21.51
C LEU A 116 10.45 10.99 22.84
N GLU A 117 11.57 11.69 23.01
CA GLU A 117 11.81 12.57 24.16
C GLU A 117 11.14 13.95 24.02
N GLU A 118 10.68 14.29 22.81
CA GLU A 118 9.94 15.51 22.54
C GLU A 118 8.61 15.56 23.32
N LEU A 119 8.30 16.74 23.86
CA LEU A 119 7.08 16.98 24.63
C LEU A 119 5.95 17.48 23.73
N CYS A 120 4.72 17.08 24.04
CA CYS A 120 3.52 17.55 23.36
C CYS A 120 3.24 19.03 23.70
N PRO A 121 2.92 19.89 22.71
CA PRO A 121 2.66 21.31 22.97
C PRO A 121 1.39 21.59 23.78
N PHE A 122 0.45 20.64 23.84
CA PHE A 122 -0.83 20.83 24.53
C PHE A 122 -0.86 20.28 25.96
N CYS A 123 -0.22 19.14 26.20
CA CYS A 123 -0.29 18.47 27.51
C CYS A 123 1.08 18.10 28.10
N GLN A 124 2.17 18.51 27.45
CA GLN A 124 3.57 18.30 27.87
C GLN A 124 3.98 16.84 28.11
N ALA A 125 3.15 15.86 27.70
CA ALA A 125 3.51 14.45 27.74
C ALA A 125 4.41 14.08 26.55
N LYS A 126 5.19 13.00 26.70
CA LYS A 126 6.08 12.50 25.63
C LYS A 126 5.32 12.19 24.34
N LEU A 127 5.94 12.47 23.20
CA LEU A 127 5.43 12.09 21.89
C LEU A 127 5.82 10.66 21.54
N VAL A 128 5.03 10.04 20.66
CA VAL A 128 5.28 8.72 20.09
C VAL A 128 5.27 8.85 18.58
N LEU A 129 6.37 8.43 17.95
CA LEU A 129 6.47 8.26 16.51
C LEU A 129 5.75 6.97 16.13
N MET A 130 4.75 7.07 15.27
CA MET A 130 4.11 5.91 14.65
C MET A 130 4.37 5.91 13.15
N THR A 131 4.90 4.79 12.67
CA THR A 131 5.04 4.51 11.23
C THR A 131 3.90 3.60 10.83
N THR A 132 3.04 4.04 9.91
CA THR A 132 1.94 3.21 9.38
C THR A 132 2.46 2.05 8.53
N SER A 133 1.62 1.04 8.25
CA SER A 133 1.99 -0.06 7.35
C SER A 133 2.32 0.39 5.92
N SER A 134 1.85 1.59 5.54
CA SER A 134 2.15 2.26 4.27
C SER A 134 3.44 3.10 4.30
N GLY A 135 4.16 3.15 5.42
CA GLY A 135 5.40 3.91 5.58
C GLY A 135 5.22 5.35 6.06
N LYS A 136 4.02 5.93 5.95
CA LYS A 136 3.74 7.29 6.46
C LYS A 136 4.02 7.38 7.95
N LYS A 137 4.72 8.42 8.36
CA LYS A 137 5.10 8.68 9.75
C LYS A 137 4.27 9.79 10.37
N MET A 138 3.89 9.64 11.63
CA MET A 138 3.22 10.68 12.40
C MET A 138 3.75 10.68 13.84
N LYS A 139 3.87 11.86 14.43
CA LYS A 139 4.05 12.02 15.87
C LYS A 139 2.67 12.18 16.51
N LYS A 140 2.35 11.37 17.50
CA LYS A 140 1.13 11.53 18.32
C LYS A 140 1.50 11.73 19.78
N CYS A 141 0.60 12.31 20.57
CA CYS A 141 0.78 12.30 22.01
C CYS A 141 0.67 10.88 22.57
N SER A 142 1.49 10.55 23.59
CA SER A 142 1.41 9.30 24.34
C SER A 142 0.05 9.11 25.03
N THR A 143 -0.63 10.20 25.42
CA THR A 143 -1.94 10.16 26.07
C THR A 143 -3.10 10.02 25.08
N SER A 144 -2.85 10.07 23.77
CA SER A 144 -3.88 9.90 22.74
C SER A 144 -4.43 8.48 22.74
N GLY A 145 -5.72 8.33 23.04
CA GLY A 145 -6.42 7.05 23.08
C GLY A 145 -7.78 7.09 22.38
N TRP A 146 -8.38 5.90 22.21
CA TRP A 146 -9.74 5.74 21.69
C TRP A 146 -10.51 4.80 22.60
N ASP A 147 -11.60 5.29 23.20
CA ASP A 147 -12.52 4.46 23.97
C ASP A 147 -13.43 3.71 23.00
N ARG A 148 -13.25 2.38 22.92
CA ARG A 148 -14.00 1.51 22.01
C ARG A 148 -15.48 1.42 22.36
N VAL A 149 -15.84 1.58 23.63
CA VAL A 149 -17.22 1.45 24.12
C VAL A 149 -17.99 2.73 23.81
N LYS A 150 -17.42 3.87 24.17
CA LYS A 150 -18.03 5.19 23.93
C LYS A 150 -17.88 5.67 22.50
N LYS A 151 -16.92 5.10 21.75
CA LYS A 151 -16.52 5.53 20.40
C LYS A 151 -16.08 7.00 20.37
N GLU A 152 -15.28 7.37 21.37
CA GLU A 152 -14.80 8.74 21.56
C GLU A 152 -13.28 8.76 21.71
N ALA A 153 -12.66 9.84 21.24
CA ALA A 153 -11.25 10.09 21.46
C ALA A 153 -11.02 10.48 22.93
N THR A 154 -10.06 9.83 23.57
CA THR A 154 -9.69 10.09 24.97
C THR A 154 -8.28 10.67 25.04
N GLY A 155 -8.06 11.63 25.93
CA GLY A 155 -6.75 12.25 26.16
C GLY A 155 -6.41 13.35 25.15
N CYS A 156 -5.11 13.63 24.98
CA CYS A 156 -4.67 14.68 24.06
C CYS A 156 -4.88 14.25 22.60
N ASN A 157 -5.46 15.11 21.77
CA ASN A 157 -5.73 14.87 20.35
C ASN A 157 -4.58 15.31 19.42
N TYR A 158 -3.40 15.62 19.97
CA TYR A 158 -2.27 16.09 19.20
C TYR A 158 -1.73 15.02 18.25
N ILE A 159 -1.75 15.33 16.95
CA ILE A 159 -1.20 14.52 15.86
C ILE A 159 -0.48 15.45 14.89
N GLN A 160 0.78 15.15 14.58
CA GLN A 160 1.57 15.83 13.57
C GLN A 160 2.03 14.82 12.52
N TRP A 161 1.62 15.00 11.27
CA TRP A 161 2.13 14.20 10.16
C TRP A 161 3.50 14.71 9.75
N LEU A 162 4.46 13.79 9.66
CA LEU A 162 5.76 14.06 9.04
C LEU A 162 5.56 13.76 7.55
N ASN A 163 5.22 14.77 6.76
CA ASN A 163 5.01 14.59 5.33
C ASN A 163 6.32 14.11 4.68
N ASP A 164 6.29 13.00 3.95
CA ASP A 164 7.40 12.51 3.11
C ASP A 164 7.60 13.36 1.83
N ASN A 165 6.94 14.52 1.73
CA ASN A 165 7.14 15.47 0.64
C ASN A 165 7.67 16.78 1.23
N PRO A 166 9.00 17.02 1.23
CA PRO A 166 9.48 18.37 1.48
C PRO A 166 8.84 19.30 0.44
N PRO A 167 8.45 20.54 0.79
CA PRO A 167 8.23 21.54 -0.24
C PRO A 167 9.49 21.57 -1.11
N PHE A 168 9.31 21.49 -2.43
CA PHE A 168 10.38 21.80 -3.37
C PHE A 168 10.75 23.26 -3.13
N ILE A 169 11.75 23.49 -2.28
CA ILE A 169 12.43 24.76 -2.21
C ILE A 169 13.26 24.77 -3.48
N SER A 170 12.84 25.56 -4.46
CA SER A 170 13.71 25.90 -5.58
C SER A 170 14.94 26.58 -5.01
N ASP A 171 16.13 26.02 -5.27
CA ASP A 171 17.44 26.58 -4.89
C ASP A 171 17.76 27.87 -5.69
N GLU A 172 16.82 28.80 -5.78
CA GLU A 172 16.93 30.04 -6.55
C GLU A 172 16.59 31.25 -5.67
N GLU A 173 17.31 31.36 -4.55
CA GLU A 173 17.61 32.63 -3.86
C GLU A 173 18.57 32.37 -2.69
N VAL A 174 19.76 31.83 -3.00
CA VAL A 174 20.92 32.07 -2.14
C VAL A 174 21.59 33.32 -2.69
N PRO A 175 21.40 34.51 -2.10
CA PRO A 175 22.11 35.70 -2.54
C PRO A 175 23.61 35.45 -2.39
N PRO A 176 24.43 35.86 -3.38
CA PRO A 176 25.87 35.66 -3.30
C PRO A 176 26.43 36.38 -2.07
N PRO A 177 27.42 35.78 -1.37
CA PRO A 177 28.07 36.43 -0.25
C PRO A 177 28.72 37.74 -0.70
N PRO A 178 28.67 38.81 0.13
CA PRO A 178 29.30 40.07 -0.21
C PRO A 178 30.81 39.87 -0.38
N GLU A 179 31.34 40.33 -1.52
CA GLU A 179 32.78 40.40 -1.78
C GLU A 179 33.41 41.43 -0.85
N GLU A 180 34.46 41.03 -0.12
CA GLU A 180 35.36 41.93 0.62
C GLU A 180 36.37 42.60 -0.31
#